data_AF-A0A921G1L3-F1
#
_entry.id   AF-A0A921G1L3-F1
#
_cell.length_a   1.000
_cell.length_b   1.000
_cell.length_c   1.000
_cell.angle_alpha   90.00
_cell.angle_beta   90.00
_cell.angle_gamma   90.00
#
_symmetry.space_group_name_H-M   'P 1'
#
loop_
_entity.id
_entity.type
_entity.pdbx_description
1 polymer ?
#
loop_
_entity_poly.entity_id
_entity_poly.type
_entity_poly.pdbx_seq_one_letter_code
_entity_poly.pdbx_strand_id
1 'polypeptide(L)' 'MCERCLARKEYTPGYELHHKVWLTPENINDPYITLGWDNLEFLCSSCHSVEHMTKYKATRDDVMFDSEGQLIPK' A
#
# COMPACT_ATOMS: atom_id res chain seq x y z
N MET A 1 3.24 14.53 7.02
CA MET A 1 1.89 14.24 6.51
C MET A 1 2.00 13.13 5.47
N CYS A 2 0.99 12.28 5.27
CA CYS A 2 1.03 11.25 4.23
C CYS A 2 1.26 11.92 2.87
N GLU A 3 2.35 11.55 2.18
CA GLU A 3 2.79 12.20 0.94
C GLU A 3 1.77 12.02 -0.19
N ARG A 4 1.22 10.81 -0.34
CA ARG A 4 0.18 10.51 -1.35
C ARG A 4 -1.17 11.18 -1.07
N CYS A 5 -1.55 11.36 0.21
CA CYS A 5 -2.75 12.13 0.55
C CYS A 5 -2.54 13.62 0.27
N LEU A 6 -1.38 14.16 0.65
CA LEU A 6 -1.06 15.57 0.43
C LEU A 6 -1.06 15.92 -1.08
N ALA A 7 -0.52 15.04 -1.92
CA ALA A 7 -0.59 15.17 -3.39
C ALA A 7 -2.03 15.26 -3.93
N ARG A 8 -2.99 14.62 -3.22
CA ARG A 8 -4.44 14.67 -3.51
C ARG A 8 -5.17 15.81 -2.79
N LYS A 9 -4.45 16.70 -2.10
CA LYS A 9 -4.99 17.79 -1.25
C LYS A 9 -5.82 17.28 -0.06
N GLU A 10 -5.51 16.08 0.41
CA GLU A 10 -6.07 15.48 1.62
C GLU A 10 -5.05 15.59 2.77
N TYR A 11 -5.50 15.92 3.97
CA TYR A 11 -4.63 16.14 5.13
C TYR A 11 -4.74 14.98 6.12
N THR A 12 -3.99 13.91 5.84
CA THR A 12 -3.98 12.68 6.67
C THR A 12 -2.59 12.46 7.26
N PRO A 13 -2.45 12.21 8.57
CA PRO A 13 -1.16 11.82 9.15
C PRO A 13 -0.59 10.58 8.48
N GLY A 14 0.73 10.57 8.26
CA GLY A 14 1.43 9.34 7.92
C GLY A 14 1.76 8.57 9.19
N TYR A 15 1.96 7.26 9.06
CA TYR A 15 2.28 6.36 10.18
C TYR A 15 3.42 5.40 9.86
N GLU A 16 3.72 5.17 8.59
CA GLU A 16 4.75 4.21 8.15
C GLU A 16 5.57 4.76 6.98
N LEU A 17 6.83 4.35 6.91
CA LEU A 17 7.70 4.57 5.75
C LEU A 17 7.56 3.38 4.80
N HIS A 18 7.40 3.66 3.52
CA HIS A 18 7.28 2.68 2.46
C HIS A 18 8.42 2.81 1.45
N HIS A 19 8.94 1.68 0.96
CA HIS A 19 9.94 1.62 -0.10
C HIS A 19 9.30 1.70 -1.50
N LYS A 20 9.52 2.80 -2.23
CA LYS A 20 9.01 3.01 -3.60
C LYS A 20 9.50 1.93 -4.58
N VAL A 21 10.79 1.62 -4.52
CA VAL A 21 11.39 0.43 -5.13
C VAL A 21 11.35 -0.67 -4.09
N TRP A 22 10.57 -1.71 -4.36
CA TRP A 22 10.35 -2.81 -3.42
C TRP A 22 11.65 -3.55 -3.12
N LEU A 23 11.82 -3.94 -1.87
CA LEU A 23 12.94 -4.79 -1.48
C LEU A 23 12.72 -6.22 -1.97
N THR A 24 13.78 -6.78 -2.53
CA THR A 24 13.89 -8.17 -2.96
C THR A 24 15.15 -8.78 -2.34
N PRO A 25 15.26 -10.12 -2.27
CA PRO A 25 16.47 -10.77 -1.79
C PRO A 25 17.75 -10.30 -2.51
N GLU A 26 17.64 -9.91 -3.78
CA GLU A 26 18.75 -9.47 -4.61
C GLU A 26 19.19 -8.03 -4.30
N ASN A 27 18.27 -7.15 -3.87
CA ASN A 27 18.55 -5.73 -3.66
C ASN A 27 18.65 -5.31 -2.18
N ILE A 28 18.32 -6.20 -1.24
CA ILE A 28 18.23 -5.88 0.20
C ILE A 28 19.58 -5.48 0.83
N ASN A 29 20.70 -5.77 0.18
CA ASN A 29 22.02 -5.38 0.68
C ASN A 29 22.52 -4.04 0.13
N ASP A 30 21.77 -3.41 -0.78
CA ASP A 30 22.10 -2.08 -1.29
C ASP A 30 21.59 -0.99 -0.33
N PRO A 31 22.48 -0.24 0.37
CA PRO A 31 22.08 0.81 1.30
C PRO A 31 21.38 1.99 0.61
N TYR A 32 21.65 2.24 -0.67
CA TYR A 32 20.97 3.30 -1.41
C TYR A 32 19.50 2.95 -1.68
N ILE A 33 19.17 1.65 -1.75
CA ILE A 33 17.79 1.16 -1.89
C ILE A 33 17.11 1.01 -0.52
N THR A 34 17.79 0.41 0.45
CA THR A 34 17.19 0.11 1.76
C THR A 34 17.05 1.32 2.67
N LEU A 35 18.03 2.24 2.65
CA LEU A 35 18.13 3.39 3.58
C LEU A 35 18.08 4.75 2.88
N GLY A 36 18.10 4.79 1.54
CA GLY A 36 18.05 6.03 0.78
C GLY A 36 16.71 6.74 0.90
N TRP A 37 16.71 8.01 1.33
CA TRP A 37 15.51 8.85 1.42
C TRP A 37 14.76 8.96 0.10
N ASP A 38 15.50 8.95 -1.02
CA ASP A 38 14.91 8.99 -2.36
C ASP A 38 14.07 7.76 -2.68
N ASN A 39 14.26 6.65 -1.96
CA ASN A 39 13.48 5.42 -2.10
C ASN A 39 12.37 5.28 -1.02
N LEU A 40 12.29 6.18 -0.05
CA LEU A 40 11.28 6.15 0.99
C LEU A 40 10.16 7.16 0.69
N GLU A 41 8.94 6.84 1.11
CA GLU A 41 7.81 7.77 1.18
C GLU A 41 7.03 7.55 2.48
N PHE A 42 6.57 8.63 3.11
CA PHE A 42 5.80 8.56 4.36
C PHE A 42 4.31 8.46 4.08
N LEU A 43 3.69 7.33 4.45
CA LEU A 43 2.31 7.01 4.10
C LEU A 43 1.40 6.80 5.32
N CYS A 44 0.11 7.03 5.12
CA CYS A 44 -0.92 6.54 6.03
C CYS A 44 -1.24 5.06 5.73
N SER A 45 -1.79 4.35 6.72
CA SER A 45 -2.13 2.92 6.60
C SER A 45 -2.99 2.57 5.38
N SER A 46 -3.94 3.44 5.02
CA SER A 46 -4.79 3.22 3.85
C SER A 46 -4.01 3.33 2.54
N CYS A 47 -3.11 4.31 2.39
CA CYS A 47 -2.30 4.45 1.18
C CYS A 47 -1.32 3.29 1.01
N HIS A 48 -0.69 2.86 2.10
CA HIS A 48 0.21 1.71 2.08
C HIS A 48 -0.52 0.40 1.80
N SER A 49 -1.70 0.19 2.39
CA SER A 49 -2.54 -0.98 2.11
C SER A 49 -2.96 -1.03 0.64
N VAL A 50 -3.32 0.12 0.06
CA VAL A 50 -3.64 0.21 -1.38
C VAL A 50 -2.45 -0.21 -2.23
N GLU A 51 -1.24 0.23 -1.91
CA GLU A 51 -0.01 -0.16 -2.64
C GLU A 51 0.21 -1.68 -2.62
N HIS A 52 0.08 -2.33 -1.46
CA HIS A 52 0.39 -3.74 -1.33
C HIS A 52 -0.77 -4.69 -1.67
N MET A 53 -2.02 -4.28 -1.46
CA MET A 53 -3.17 -5.18 -1.49
C MET A 53 -4.02 -5.08 -2.76
N THR A 54 -3.82 -4.06 -3.62
CA THR A 54 -4.66 -3.87 -4.81
C THR A 54 -4.33 -4.79 -5.98
N LYS A 55 -3.20 -5.50 -5.95
CA LYS A 55 -2.82 -6.42 -7.03
C LYS A 55 -3.86 -7.53 -7.25
N TYR A 56 -4.56 -7.93 -6.20
CA TYR A 56 -5.59 -8.96 -6.27
C TYR A 56 -6.93 -8.40 -5.78
N LYS A 57 -8.02 -8.91 -6.34
CA LYS A 57 -9.35 -8.63 -5.81
C LYS A 57 -9.46 -9.21 -4.40
N ALA A 58 -10.21 -8.54 -3.54
CA ALA A 58 -10.55 -9.05 -2.22
C ALA A 58 -11.31 -10.38 -2.27
N THR A 59 -11.96 -10.68 -3.40
CA THR A 59 -12.71 -11.91 -3.64
C THR A 59 -12.31 -12.61 -4.93
N ARG A 60 -12.54 -13.93 -5.00
CA ARG A 60 -12.51 -14.68 -6.27
C ARG A 60 -13.58 -14.16 -7.23
N ASP A 61 -13.42 -14.44 -8.52
CA ASP A 61 -14.33 -13.93 -9.54
C ASP A 61 -15.77 -14.47 -9.42
N ASP A 62 -15.97 -15.61 -8.75
CA ASP A 62 -17.25 -16.31 -8.55
C ASP A 62 -17.99 -15.94 -7.25
N VAL A 63 -17.44 -15.04 -6.42
CA VAL A 63 -18.07 -14.66 -5.14
C VAL A 63 -18.05 -13.13 -4.90
N MET A 64 -18.99 -12.64 -4.10
CA MET A 64 -19.13 -11.25 -3.64
C MET A 64 -19.64 -11.16 -2.21
N PHE A 65 -19.49 -9.99 -1.58
CA PHE A 65 -20.15 -9.70 -0.30
C PHE A 65 -21.54 -9.12 -0.53
N ASP A 66 -22.54 -9.63 0.19
CA ASP A 66 -23.88 -9.02 0.23
C ASP A 66 -23.94 -7.79 1.16
N SER A 67 -25.12 -7.19 1.32
CA SER A 67 -25.31 -6.02 2.17
C SER A 67 -25.06 -6.29 3.66
N GLU A 68 -25.16 -7.55 4.09
CA GLU A 68 -24.88 -8.00 5.45
C GLU A 68 -23.41 -8.43 5.64
N GLY A 69 -22.58 -8.25 4.60
CA GLY A 69 -21.17 -8.61 4.60
C GLY A 69 -20.91 -10.12 4.51
N GLN A 70 -21.89 -10.94 4.12
CA GLN A 70 -21.71 -12.38 3.90
C GLN A 70 -21.09 -12.64 2.53
N LEU A 71 -20.15 -13.59 2.45
CA LEU A 71 -19.56 -14.03 1.19
C LEU A 71 -20.51 -14.99 0.47
N ILE A 72 -21.12 -14.56 -0.62
CA ILE A 72 -22.08 -15.32 -1.42
C ILE A 72 -21.56 -15.56 -2.85
N PRO A 73 -22.06 -16.59 -3.56
CA PRO A 73 -21.87 -16.69 -5.01
C PRO A 73 -22.39 -15.44 -5.72
N LYS A 74 -21.67 -14.98 -6.75
CA LYS A 74 -22.12 -13.91 -7.64
C LYS A 74 -23.24 -14.36 -8.57
#